data_AF-A0A7T7I1Y8-F1
#
_entry.id   AF-A0A7T7I1Y8-F1
#
_cell.length_a   1.000
_cell.length_b   1.000
_cell.length_c   1.000
_cell.angle_alpha   90.00
_cell.angle_beta   90.00
_cell.angle_gamma   90.00
#
_symmetry.space_group_name_H-M   'P 1'
#
loop_
_entity.id
_entity.type
_entity.pdbx_description
1 polymer ?
#
loop_
_entity_poly.entity_id
_entity_poly.type
_entity_poly.pdbx_seq_one_letter_code
_entity_poly.pdbx_strand_id
1 'polypeptide(L)'
;MAGSVVHLDEHAGPPCTHALVIGVGKYPHLAGGEAPVADPDGMRQLSSPPISARTLATWLLAEYHDPGRPLGSLALLLSEEAPSPFVNPRTQQAHEVETATIDNILTAVTQWYDRGDSHVDNRLVFYFCGHGVSQGDDMALLAADIFADEHNPLNSALDFAGLMNGLKRCRASEQVFFVDACRSNSDVLIERSGARFAGRSPLGAGTRPLDLPRRFHIPYYATLSGDRSHARPGQVSLFTEALLKSFSGAASDDPEGDWRVDTSDLLKAIDHFMRQPRFAGAVAGVQVPSVGELPVFVLHQLPGPPVVPVYVGCDPAEDNAEAEFVCREDGLERLHRAAGDVDGEDPESEWAIELRFGDYDFEARLGDQDVRTKSVTVRPVFRRVKLEKP
;
A
#
# COMPACT_ATOMS: atom_id res chain seq x y z
N MET A 1 15.37 21.27 -10.64
CA MET A 1 14.30 20.27 -10.42
C MET A 1 12.99 21.04 -10.42
N ALA A 2 12.15 20.84 -11.44
CA ALA A 2 10.81 21.44 -11.46
C ALA A 2 9.87 20.55 -10.62
N GLY A 3 9.12 21.16 -9.69
CA GLY A 3 8.02 20.51 -8.97
C GLY A 3 8.37 19.24 -8.19
N SER A 4 7.32 18.53 -7.76
CA SER A 4 7.18 17.32 -6.95
C SER A 4 8.20 16.16 -7.11
N VAL A 5 9.18 16.23 -8.02
CA VAL A 5 10.17 15.17 -8.25
C VAL A 5 11.24 15.16 -7.15
N VAL A 6 11.29 14.07 -6.39
CA VAL A 6 12.26 13.85 -5.28
C VAL A 6 13.38 12.86 -5.65
N HIS A 7 13.27 12.23 -6.82
CA HIS A 7 14.33 11.42 -7.42
C HIS A 7 14.19 11.39 -8.94
N LEU A 8 15.32 11.58 -9.61
CA LEU A 8 15.49 11.37 -11.04
C LEU A 8 16.86 10.74 -11.23
N ASP A 9 16.90 9.57 -11.87
CA ASP A 9 18.15 8.92 -12.25
C ASP A 9 18.46 9.26 -13.71
N GLU A 10 19.36 10.23 -13.91
CA GLU A 10 19.79 10.64 -15.26
C GLU A 10 20.64 9.58 -15.96
N HIS A 11 21.08 8.55 -15.24
CA HIS A 11 21.89 7.45 -15.77
C HIS A 11 21.10 6.16 -15.97
N ALA A 12 19.87 6.09 -15.46
CA ALA A 12 18.96 5.00 -15.75
C ALA A 12 18.54 5.08 -17.22
N GLY A 13 19.20 4.30 -18.08
CA GLY A 13 18.78 4.10 -19.47
C GLY A 13 17.39 3.44 -19.53
N PRO A 14 16.62 3.63 -20.61
CA PRO A 14 15.34 2.95 -20.76
C PRO A 14 15.56 1.42 -20.92
N PRO A 15 14.62 0.60 -20.43
CA PRO A 15 13.38 0.98 -19.75
C PRO A 15 13.55 1.24 -18.24
N CYS A 16 12.63 2.01 -17.68
CA CYS A 16 12.62 2.42 -16.27
C CYS A 16 11.23 2.29 -15.64
N THR A 17 11.22 2.24 -14.30
CA THR A 17 10.02 2.44 -13.49
C THR A 17 9.91 3.90 -13.08
N HIS A 18 8.74 4.50 -13.30
CA HIS A 18 8.43 5.87 -12.90
C HIS A 18 7.28 5.86 -11.89
N ALA A 19 7.53 6.38 -10.70
CA ALA A 19 6.56 6.41 -9.60
C ALA A 19 6.00 7.82 -9.35
N LEU A 20 4.70 7.90 -9.07
CA LEU A 20 4.01 9.07 -8.54
C LEU A 20 3.28 8.66 -7.25
N VAL A 21 3.68 9.27 -6.14
CA VAL A 21 3.18 8.95 -4.79
C VAL A 21 2.51 10.19 -4.20
N ILE A 22 1.25 10.05 -3.79
CA ILE A 22 0.42 11.16 -3.28
C ILE A 22 -0.16 10.75 -1.92
N GLY A 23 0.05 11.58 -0.89
CA GLY A 23 -0.51 11.38 0.45
C GLY A 23 -1.23 12.63 0.96
N VAL A 24 -2.54 12.56 1.13
CA VAL A 24 -3.37 13.73 1.51
C VAL A 24 -3.95 13.54 2.91
N GLY A 25 -3.32 14.17 3.90
CA GLY A 25 -3.73 14.10 5.31
C GLY A 25 -4.43 15.36 5.80
N LYS A 26 -3.87 16.52 5.44
CA LYS A 26 -4.43 17.84 5.73
C LYS A 26 -5.36 18.31 4.63
N TYR A 27 -6.52 18.82 5.00
CA TYR A 27 -7.53 19.39 4.12
C TYR A 27 -8.00 20.72 4.70
N PRO A 28 -7.63 21.87 4.12
CA PRO A 28 -7.95 23.18 4.67
C PRO A 28 -9.45 23.44 4.87
N HIS A 29 -10.30 22.80 4.08
CA HIS A 29 -11.75 23.00 4.11
C HIS A 29 -12.54 21.92 4.86
N LEU A 30 -11.87 20.94 5.47
CA LEU A 30 -12.52 19.99 6.37
C LEU A 30 -12.43 20.45 7.82
N ALA A 31 -13.22 19.86 8.71
CA ALA A 31 -13.15 20.13 10.14
C ALA A 31 -11.70 20.00 10.66
N GLY A 32 -11.23 21.02 11.38
CA GLY A 32 -9.84 21.12 11.85
C GLY A 32 -8.86 21.80 10.87
N GLY A 33 -9.30 22.17 9.67
CA GLY A 33 -8.53 22.97 8.72
C GLY A 33 -8.72 24.49 8.91
N GLU A 34 -8.08 25.28 8.05
CA GLU A 34 -8.05 26.74 8.11
C GLU A 34 -9.39 27.40 7.74
N ALA A 35 -10.17 26.79 6.85
CA ALA A 35 -11.40 27.35 6.30
C ALA A 35 -12.48 26.26 6.13
N PRO A 36 -12.90 25.61 7.24
CA PRO A 36 -13.81 24.47 7.19
C PRO A 36 -15.18 24.85 6.62
N VAL A 37 -15.72 24.01 5.74
CA VAL A 37 -17.11 24.14 5.29
C VAL A 37 -18.09 23.63 6.36
N ALA A 38 -19.31 24.15 6.33
CA ALA A 38 -20.33 23.83 7.33
C ALA A 38 -20.76 22.35 7.33
N ASP A 39 -20.78 21.72 6.15
CA ASP A 39 -21.15 20.31 5.99
C ASP A 39 -20.17 19.61 5.04
N PRO A 40 -19.14 18.94 5.59
CA PRO A 40 -18.16 18.17 4.84
C PRO A 40 -18.54 16.68 4.71
N ASP A 41 -19.80 16.28 4.94
CA ASP A 41 -20.25 14.88 4.91
C ASP A 41 -19.49 13.96 5.90
N GLY A 42 -19.18 14.49 7.08
CA GLY A 42 -18.44 13.77 8.12
C GLY A 42 -16.95 13.53 7.80
N MET A 43 -16.43 14.03 6.67
CA MET A 43 -15.00 13.97 6.37
C MET A 43 -14.19 14.87 7.33
N ARG A 44 -13.01 14.39 7.70
CA ARG A 44 -12.10 15.01 8.68
C ARG A 44 -10.64 14.92 8.24
N GLN A 45 -9.75 15.58 8.97
CA GLN A 45 -8.30 15.39 8.78
C GLN A 45 -7.89 13.92 8.95
N LEU A 46 -6.88 13.50 8.19
CA LEU A 46 -6.32 12.16 8.22
C LEU A 46 -4.83 12.22 8.60
N SER A 47 -4.40 11.46 9.61
CA SER A 47 -3.00 11.46 10.03
C SER A 47 -2.12 10.46 9.26
N SER A 48 -2.70 9.35 8.81
CA SER A 48 -1.97 8.26 8.16
C SER A 48 -1.50 8.53 6.73
N PRO A 49 -2.26 9.20 5.83
CA PRO A 49 -1.89 9.25 4.42
C PRO A 49 -0.51 9.84 4.10
N PRO A 50 -0.07 10.96 4.71
CA PRO A 50 1.27 11.46 4.46
C PRO A 50 2.36 10.53 5.00
N ILE A 51 2.13 9.88 6.14
CA ILE A 51 3.03 8.88 6.71
C ILE A 51 3.16 7.70 5.75
N SER A 52 2.05 7.15 5.27
CA SER A 52 2.03 6.05 4.30
C SER A 52 2.76 6.39 3.00
N ALA A 53 2.51 7.58 2.44
CA ALA A 53 3.19 8.06 1.24
C ALA A 53 4.70 8.23 1.43
N ARG A 54 5.15 8.80 2.56
CA ARG A 54 6.58 8.89 2.90
C ARG A 54 7.23 7.52 3.04
N THR A 55 6.57 6.59 3.72
CA THR A 55 7.08 5.23 3.93
C THR A 55 7.22 4.49 2.58
N LEU A 56 6.21 4.57 1.71
CA LEU A 56 6.30 3.96 0.38
C LEU A 56 7.36 4.62 -0.51
N ALA A 57 7.44 5.96 -0.50
CA ALA A 57 8.49 6.70 -1.23
C ALA A 57 9.89 6.29 -0.77
N THR A 58 10.07 6.12 0.54
CA THR A 58 11.32 5.63 1.15
C THR A 58 11.63 4.22 0.69
N TRP A 59 10.64 3.31 0.74
CA TRP A 59 10.81 1.94 0.27
C TRP A 59 11.15 1.85 -1.22
N LEU A 60 10.48 2.64 -2.08
CA LEU A 60 10.80 2.72 -3.51
C LEU A 60 12.27 3.13 -3.75
N LEU A 61 12.82 4.00 -2.91
CA LEU A 61 14.21 4.41 -3.02
C LEU A 61 15.17 3.39 -2.37
N ALA A 62 14.86 2.84 -1.22
CA ALA A 62 15.79 1.99 -0.49
C ALA A 62 15.80 0.53 -0.98
N GLU A 63 14.63 -0.02 -1.31
CA GLU A 63 14.42 -1.46 -1.41
C GLU A 63 13.88 -1.90 -2.79
N TYR A 64 13.15 -1.04 -3.51
CA TYR A 64 12.62 -1.41 -4.81
C TYR A 64 13.74 -1.78 -5.78
N HIS A 65 13.59 -2.99 -6.34
CA HIS A 65 14.55 -3.57 -7.26
C HIS A 65 13.82 -4.35 -8.35
N ASP A 66 14.11 -3.98 -9.60
CA ASP A 66 13.75 -4.66 -10.83
C ASP A 66 14.91 -4.44 -11.80
N PRO A 67 15.76 -5.45 -12.05
CA PRO A 67 16.92 -5.30 -12.94
C PRO A 67 16.55 -4.90 -14.37
N GLY A 68 15.36 -5.27 -14.83
CA GLY A 68 14.89 -4.94 -16.17
C GLY A 68 14.31 -3.53 -16.24
N ARG A 69 13.81 -2.97 -15.13
CA ARG A 69 13.15 -1.66 -15.06
C ARG A 69 13.49 -0.94 -13.75
N PRO A 70 14.75 -0.53 -13.54
CA PRO A 70 15.14 0.16 -12.31
C PRO A 70 14.30 1.43 -12.10
N LEU A 71 14.20 1.89 -10.85
CA LEU A 71 13.50 3.13 -10.56
C LEU A 71 14.23 4.31 -11.20
N GLY A 72 13.65 4.87 -12.26
CA GLY A 72 14.21 6.02 -12.98
C GLY A 72 13.70 7.37 -12.47
N SER A 73 12.51 7.42 -11.86
CA SER A 73 12.03 8.65 -11.22
C SER A 73 10.99 8.40 -10.12
N LEU A 74 10.97 9.27 -9.12
CA LEU A 74 9.92 9.34 -8.10
C LEU A 74 9.44 10.78 -7.92
N ALA A 75 8.14 11.01 -8.10
CA ALA A 75 7.45 12.23 -7.70
C ALA A 75 6.64 11.99 -6.41
N LEU A 76 6.66 12.97 -5.52
CA LEU A 76 6.01 12.93 -4.21
C LEU A 76 5.22 14.22 -3.99
N LEU A 77 3.94 14.08 -3.63
CA LEU A 77 3.05 15.16 -3.23
C LEU A 77 2.44 14.82 -1.87
N LEU A 78 2.46 15.77 -0.94
CA LEU A 78 1.98 15.55 0.43
C LEU A 78 1.09 16.69 0.89
N SER A 79 0.07 16.41 1.68
CA SER A 79 -0.65 17.43 2.44
C SER A 79 -0.61 17.08 3.92
N GLU A 80 0.16 17.83 4.70
CA GLU A 80 0.55 17.51 6.07
C GLU A 80 0.15 18.61 7.05
N GLU A 81 -0.19 18.23 8.28
CA GLU A 81 -0.42 19.18 9.37
C GLU A 81 0.83 20.01 9.68
N ALA A 82 1.98 19.33 9.77
CA ALA A 82 3.29 19.92 9.95
C ALA A 82 4.21 19.48 8.79
N PRO A 83 4.23 20.23 7.67
CA PRO A 83 5.08 19.92 6.52
C PRO A 83 6.55 19.87 6.92
N SER A 84 7.26 18.88 6.37
CA SER A 84 8.71 18.76 6.53
C SER A 84 9.36 18.31 5.22
N PRO A 85 10.64 18.63 4.97
CA PRO A 85 11.33 18.12 3.79
C PRO A 85 11.32 16.59 3.74
N PHE A 86 11.26 16.03 2.53
CA PHE A 86 11.53 14.60 2.31
C PHE A 86 13.02 14.39 2.11
N VAL A 87 13.63 13.55 2.93
CA VAL A 87 15.06 13.21 2.81
C VAL A 87 15.18 11.96 1.96
N ASN A 88 15.80 12.07 0.78
CA ASN A 88 16.03 10.95 -0.10
C ASN A 88 17.06 9.99 0.55
N PRO A 89 16.72 8.73 0.86
CA PRO A 89 17.63 7.81 1.55
C PRO A 89 18.87 7.44 0.74
N ARG A 90 18.83 7.52 -0.60
CA ARG A 90 19.99 7.21 -1.47
C ARG A 90 21.04 8.32 -1.44
N THR A 91 20.59 9.58 -1.49
CA THR A 91 21.48 10.74 -1.67
C THR A 91 21.65 11.58 -0.40
N GLN A 92 20.82 11.33 0.62
CA GLN A 92 20.70 12.14 1.83
C GLN A 92 20.29 13.61 1.56
N GLN A 93 19.80 13.89 0.35
CA GLN A 93 19.33 15.22 -0.03
C GLN A 93 17.92 15.47 0.52
N ALA A 94 17.72 16.64 1.11
CA ALA A 94 16.39 17.12 1.50
C ALA A 94 15.68 17.79 0.31
N HIS A 95 14.41 17.44 0.10
CA HIS A 95 13.54 17.99 -0.92
C HIS A 95 12.32 18.63 -0.26
N GLU A 96 12.02 19.88 -0.60
CA GLU A 96 10.72 20.46 -0.30
C GLU A 96 9.64 19.70 -1.09
N VAL A 97 8.55 19.35 -0.42
CA VAL A 97 7.46 18.58 -1.01
C VAL A 97 6.28 19.49 -1.27
N GLU A 98 5.82 19.53 -2.52
CA GLU A 98 4.67 20.33 -2.89
C GLU A 98 3.38 19.81 -2.25
N THR A 99 2.49 20.74 -1.89
CA THR A 99 1.17 20.40 -1.36
C THR A 99 0.37 19.65 -2.42
N ALA A 100 -0.32 18.57 -2.02
CA ALA A 100 -1.17 17.77 -2.90
C ALA A 100 -2.50 18.45 -3.26
N THR A 101 -2.46 19.67 -3.80
CA THR A 101 -3.62 20.35 -4.41
C THR A 101 -3.95 19.73 -5.76
N ILE A 102 -5.17 19.94 -6.27
CA ILE A 102 -5.54 19.34 -7.55
C ILE A 102 -4.63 19.83 -8.70
N ASP A 103 -4.27 21.11 -8.75
CA ASP A 103 -3.42 21.65 -9.81
C ASP A 103 -2.00 21.04 -9.79
N ASN A 104 -1.45 20.84 -8.59
CA ASN A 104 -0.14 20.18 -8.43
C ASN A 104 -0.22 18.71 -8.82
N ILE A 105 -1.30 18.00 -8.46
CA ILE A 105 -1.55 16.62 -8.86
C ILE A 105 -1.62 16.50 -10.39
N LEU A 106 -2.40 17.35 -11.07
CA LEU A 106 -2.52 17.30 -12.54
C LEU A 106 -1.19 17.60 -13.24
N THR A 107 -0.42 18.54 -12.70
CA THR A 107 0.93 18.86 -13.19
C THR A 107 1.86 17.64 -13.04
N ALA A 108 1.87 17.01 -11.86
CA ALA A 108 2.68 15.83 -11.58
C ALA A 108 2.28 14.63 -12.45
N VAL A 109 0.97 14.41 -12.66
CA VAL A 109 0.46 13.36 -13.56
C VAL A 109 0.94 13.58 -15.00
N THR A 110 0.91 14.81 -15.49
CA THR A 110 1.37 15.12 -16.86
C THR A 110 2.86 14.83 -17.01
N GLN A 111 3.68 15.29 -16.08
CA GLN A 111 5.13 15.03 -16.11
C GLN A 111 5.45 13.53 -15.93
N TRP A 112 4.68 12.82 -15.12
CA TRP A 112 4.80 11.38 -14.92
C TRP A 112 4.38 10.59 -16.17
N TYR A 113 3.32 11.02 -16.86
CA TYR A 113 2.93 10.51 -18.16
C TYR A 113 4.08 10.65 -19.17
N ASP A 114 4.68 11.84 -19.30
CA ASP A 114 5.75 12.10 -20.27
C ASP A 114 6.96 11.19 -20.05
N ARG A 115 7.32 10.93 -18.78
CA ARG A 115 8.38 9.97 -18.44
C ARG A 115 8.00 8.54 -18.84
N GLY A 116 6.79 8.10 -18.49
CA GLY A 116 6.27 6.79 -18.90
C GLY A 116 6.23 6.61 -20.41
N ASP A 117 5.85 7.65 -21.15
CA ASP A 117 5.69 7.61 -22.60
C ASP A 117 7.03 7.49 -23.35
N SER A 118 8.16 7.73 -22.69
CA SER A 118 9.49 7.69 -23.33
C SER A 118 9.88 6.31 -23.90
N HIS A 119 9.38 5.21 -23.33
CA HIS A 119 9.70 3.85 -23.77
C HIS A 119 8.54 2.88 -23.55
N VAL A 120 8.40 1.91 -24.44
CA VAL A 120 7.28 0.97 -24.41
C VAL A 120 7.34 0.01 -23.22
N ASP A 121 8.54 -0.43 -22.87
CA ASP A 121 8.77 -1.33 -21.73
C ASP A 121 8.89 -0.59 -20.39
N ASN A 122 8.63 0.72 -20.33
CA ASN A 122 8.56 1.43 -19.06
C ASN A 122 7.42 0.91 -18.19
N ARG A 123 7.58 1.06 -16.88
CA ARG A 123 6.54 0.81 -15.90
C ARG A 123 6.12 2.11 -15.22
N LEU A 124 4.81 2.26 -15.06
CA LEU A 124 4.20 3.33 -14.30
C LEU A 124 3.67 2.79 -12.97
N VAL A 125 4.05 3.42 -11.86
CA VAL A 125 3.52 3.15 -10.52
C VAL A 125 2.83 4.40 -9.99
N PHE A 126 1.54 4.29 -9.71
CA PHE A 126 0.74 5.35 -9.09
C PHE A 126 0.32 4.90 -7.70
N TYR A 127 0.52 5.75 -6.70
CA TYR A 127 0.03 5.53 -5.35
C TYR A 127 -0.72 6.76 -4.87
N PHE A 128 -1.91 6.55 -4.32
CA PHE A 128 -2.69 7.56 -3.64
C PHE A 128 -3.17 7.05 -2.29
N CYS A 129 -2.97 7.84 -1.25
CA CYS A 129 -3.62 7.66 0.04
C CYS A 129 -4.30 8.94 0.48
N GLY A 130 -5.56 8.83 0.92
CA GLY A 130 -6.37 9.98 1.32
C GLY A 130 -7.86 9.68 1.29
N HIS A 131 -8.68 10.73 1.28
CA HIS A 131 -10.11 10.57 1.04
C HIS A 131 -10.37 10.19 -0.41
N GLY A 132 -11.34 9.30 -0.59
CA GLY A 132 -11.85 8.90 -1.88
C GLY A 132 -13.34 8.66 -1.75
N VAL A 133 -14.03 8.92 -2.83
CA VAL A 133 -15.46 8.63 -2.96
C VAL A 133 -15.68 7.88 -4.27
N SER A 134 -16.66 6.99 -4.30
CA SER A 134 -17.00 6.26 -5.52
C SER A 134 -18.51 6.24 -5.73
N GLN A 135 -18.95 6.10 -6.97
CA GLN A 135 -20.32 5.80 -7.35
C GLN A 135 -20.29 4.85 -8.56
N GLY A 136 -20.62 3.58 -8.34
CA GLY A 136 -20.38 2.55 -9.37
C GLY A 136 -18.89 2.42 -9.68
N ASP A 137 -18.53 2.52 -10.96
CA ASP A 137 -17.13 2.45 -11.42
C ASP A 137 -16.40 3.80 -11.37
N ASP A 138 -17.12 4.91 -11.18
CA ASP A 138 -16.53 6.24 -11.07
C ASP A 138 -15.92 6.43 -9.68
N MET A 139 -14.66 6.86 -9.64
CA MET A 139 -13.93 7.12 -8.40
C MET A 139 -13.22 8.46 -8.47
N ALA A 140 -13.45 9.30 -7.47
CA ALA A 140 -12.79 10.57 -7.28
C ALA A 140 -11.81 10.48 -6.10
N LEU A 141 -10.54 10.83 -6.34
CA LEU A 141 -9.50 10.91 -5.31
C LEU A 141 -9.37 12.37 -4.87
N LEU A 142 -9.66 12.65 -3.61
CA LEU A 142 -9.84 14.03 -3.14
C LEU A 142 -8.49 14.69 -2.86
N ALA A 143 -8.23 15.82 -3.50
CA ALA A 143 -7.02 16.60 -3.25
C ALA A 143 -7.16 17.43 -1.96
N ALA A 144 -6.06 18.03 -1.51
CA ALA A 144 -6.03 18.83 -0.28
C ALA A 144 -7.08 19.95 -0.29
N ASP A 145 -7.29 20.58 -1.44
CA ASP A 145 -8.17 21.72 -1.68
C ASP A 145 -9.61 21.33 -2.02
N ILE A 146 -10.04 20.11 -1.67
CA ILE A 146 -11.45 19.70 -1.72
C ILE A 146 -12.34 20.75 -1.03
N PHE A 147 -13.49 21.08 -1.61
CA PHE A 147 -14.40 22.15 -1.18
C PHE A 147 -13.89 23.60 -1.31
N ALA A 148 -12.71 23.85 -1.89
CA ALA A 148 -12.30 25.23 -2.23
C ALA A 148 -13.25 25.89 -3.24
N ASP A 149 -13.81 25.10 -4.16
CA ASP A 149 -14.94 25.49 -5.00
C ASP A 149 -16.25 25.11 -4.30
N GLU A 150 -16.93 26.11 -3.72
CA GLU A 150 -18.19 25.90 -3.00
C GLU A 150 -19.33 25.42 -3.91
N HIS A 151 -19.25 25.71 -5.21
CA HIS A 151 -20.31 25.43 -6.18
C HIS A 151 -20.13 24.05 -6.81
N ASN A 152 -18.89 23.60 -6.96
CA ASN A 152 -18.57 22.26 -7.43
C ASN A 152 -17.32 21.71 -6.72
N PRO A 153 -17.48 21.12 -5.52
CA PRO A 153 -16.35 20.64 -4.73
C PRO A 153 -15.45 19.62 -5.47
N LEU A 154 -16.03 18.78 -6.32
CA LEU A 154 -15.30 17.78 -7.09
C LEU A 154 -14.34 18.38 -8.14
N ASN A 155 -14.39 19.70 -8.40
CA ASN A 155 -13.33 20.39 -9.14
C ASN A 155 -11.95 20.28 -8.45
N SER A 156 -11.91 19.99 -7.16
CA SER A 156 -10.69 19.73 -6.40
C SER A 156 -10.47 18.23 -6.12
N ALA A 157 -10.91 17.37 -7.04
CA ALA A 157 -10.66 15.94 -7.00
C ALA A 157 -10.06 15.46 -8.32
N LEU A 158 -9.32 14.35 -8.28
CA LEU A 158 -8.81 13.66 -9.46
C LEU A 158 -9.82 12.62 -9.92
N ASP A 159 -10.21 12.68 -11.20
CA ASP A 159 -10.99 11.63 -11.86
C ASP A 159 -10.07 10.41 -12.13
N PHE A 160 -10.17 9.39 -11.29
CA PHE A 160 -9.30 8.21 -11.37
C PHE A 160 -9.62 7.32 -12.58
N ALA A 161 -10.91 7.15 -12.90
CA ALA A 161 -11.32 6.41 -14.09
C ALA A 161 -10.84 7.14 -15.37
N GLY A 162 -10.95 8.46 -15.40
CA GLY A 162 -10.41 9.33 -16.45
C GLY A 162 -8.90 9.21 -16.59
N LEU A 163 -8.15 9.24 -15.48
CA LEU A 163 -6.70 9.00 -15.47
C LEU A 163 -6.36 7.64 -16.12
N MET A 164 -6.98 6.55 -15.65
CA MET A 164 -6.73 5.21 -16.19
C MET A 164 -7.08 5.10 -17.68
N ASN A 165 -8.14 5.79 -18.12
CA ASN A 165 -8.54 5.85 -19.52
C ASN A 165 -7.57 6.66 -20.38
N GLY A 166 -7.06 7.80 -19.89
CA GLY A 166 -6.08 8.62 -20.60
C GLY A 166 -4.74 7.90 -20.78
N LEU A 167 -4.34 7.10 -19.78
CA LEU A 167 -3.11 6.29 -19.82
C LEU A 167 -3.14 5.14 -20.84
N LYS A 168 -4.28 4.85 -21.48
CA LYS A 168 -4.34 3.88 -22.60
C LYS A 168 -3.38 4.26 -23.74
N ARG A 169 -3.15 5.56 -23.94
CA ARG A 169 -2.26 6.10 -24.97
C ARG A 169 -0.79 6.12 -24.60
N CYS A 170 -0.46 5.98 -23.30
CA CYS A 170 0.92 5.96 -22.83
C CYS A 170 1.64 4.72 -23.37
N ARG A 171 2.88 4.90 -23.83
CA ARG A 171 3.73 3.82 -24.37
C ARG A 171 4.04 2.76 -23.32
N ALA A 172 4.28 3.16 -22.06
CA ALA A 172 4.48 2.26 -20.92
C ALA A 172 3.42 1.15 -20.88
N SER A 173 3.87 -0.09 -21.12
CA SER A 173 3.00 -1.26 -21.23
C SER A 173 2.53 -1.77 -19.87
N GLU A 174 3.23 -1.47 -18.78
CA GLU A 174 2.86 -1.91 -17.43
C GLU A 174 2.50 -0.71 -16.56
N GLN A 175 1.30 -0.75 -15.97
CA GLN A 175 0.75 0.36 -15.19
C GLN A 175 0.07 -0.16 -13.93
N VAL A 176 0.62 0.16 -12.77
CA VAL A 176 0.18 -0.35 -11.47
C VAL A 176 -0.34 0.81 -10.65
N PHE A 177 -1.51 0.64 -10.03
CA PHE A 177 -2.12 1.65 -9.20
C PHE A 177 -2.41 1.07 -7.83
N PHE A 178 -2.01 1.77 -6.78
CA PHE A 178 -2.30 1.45 -5.39
C PHE A 178 -3.17 2.57 -4.83
N VAL A 179 -4.45 2.27 -4.61
CA VAL A 179 -5.46 3.26 -4.20
C VAL A 179 -5.91 2.95 -2.78
N ASP A 180 -5.34 3.69 -1.83
CA ASP A 180 -5.63 3.62 -0.40
C ASP A 180 -6.60 4.71 0.03
N ALA A 181 -7.86 4.52 -0.38
CA ALA A 181 -8.94 5.44 -0.12
C ALA A 181 -10.26 4.69 0.06
N CYS A 182 -11.23 5.33 0.73
CA CYS A 182 -12.61 4.84 0.77
C CYS A 182 -13.20 4.78 -0.64
N ARG A 183 -14.22 3.92 -0.81
CA ARG A 183 -14.98 3.76 -2.05
C ARG A 183 -16.49 3.85 -1.80
N SER A 184 -16.87 4.52 -0.73
CA SER A 184 -18.26 4.82 -0.41
C SER A 184 -18.75 6.05 -1.18
N ASN A 185 -20.06 6.13 -1.38
CA ASN A 185 -20.70 7.33 -1.90
C ASN A 185 -20.65 8.49 -0.87
N SER A 186 -20.91 9.71 -1.34
CA SER A 186 -21.07 10.91 -0.50
C SER A 186 -22.30 11.69 -0.96
N ASP A 187 -23.30 11.82 -0.11
CA ASP A 187 -24.57 12.48 -0.45
C ASP A 187 -24.36 13.98 -0.70
N VAL A 188 -23.53 14.63 0.11
CA VAL A 188 -23.19 16.05 -0.04
C VAL A 188 -22.49 16.31 -1.39
N LEU A 189 -21.55 15.45 -1.78
CA LEU A 189 -20.86 15.61 -3.07
C LEU A 189 -21.79 15.33 -4.25
N ILE A 190 -22.72 14.38 -4.12
CA ILE A 190 -23.75 14.11 -5.14
C ILE A 190 -24.65 15.34 -5.33
N GLU A 191 -25.18 15.92 -4.26
CA GLU A 191 -26.07 17.07 -4.33
C GLU A 191 -25.38 18.30 -4.93
N ARG A 192 -24.12 18.56 -4.55
CA ARG A 192 -23.40 19.76 -4.98
C ARG A 192 -22.74 19.65 -6.35
N SER A 193 -22.33 18.46 -6.76
CA SER A 193 -21.63 18.26 -8.05
C SER A 193 -22.58 17.85 -9.19
N GLY A 194 -23.83 17.53 -8.88
CA GLY A 194 -24.84 17.09 -9.83
C GLY A 194 -24.58 15.68 -10.37
N ALA A 195 -25.01 15.40 -11.60
CA ALA A 195 -25.02 14.03 -12.16
C ALA A 195 -23.64 13.49 -12.60
N ARG A 196 -22.54 14.25 -12.43
CA ARG A 196 -21.19 13.79 -12.76
C ARG A 196 -20.39 13.58 -11.49
N PHE A 197 -20.06 12.33 -11.22
CA PHE A 197 -19.28 11.88 -10.07
C PHE A 197 -17.77 11.77 -10.40
N ALA A 198 -17.29 12.64 -11.28
CA ALA A 198 -15.92 12.62 -11.77
C ALA A 198 -15.25 13.95 -11.42
N GLY A 199 -14.06 13.87 -10.81
CA GLY A 199 -13.21 15.04 -10.59
C GLY A 199 -12.63 15.60 -11.89
N ARG A 200 -11.51 16.31 -11.80
CA ARG A 200 -10.76 16.78 -12.96
C ARG A 200 -9.99 15.64 -13.59
N SER A 201 -10.15 15.49 -14.91
CA SER A 201 -9.41 14.52 -15.70
C SER A 201 -8.07 15.12 -16.16
N PRO A 202 -6.92 14.51 -15.81
CA PRO A 202 -5.60 15.05 -16.17
C PRO A 202 -5.25 14.82 -17.64
N LEU A 203 -5.83 13.79 -18.26
CA LEU A 203 -5.45 13.29 -19.56
C LEU A 203 -6.70 13.05 -20.38
N GLY A 204 -6.72 13.50 -21.63
CA GLY A 204 -7.85 13.22 -22.53
C GLY A 204 -8.04 11.71 -22.72
N ALA A 205 -9.28 11.26 -22.80
CA ALA A 205 -9.57 9.87 -23.15
C ALA A 205 -9.09 9.53 -24.58
N GLY A 206 -8.79 8.27 -24.84
CA GLY A 206 -8.43 7.80 -26.17
C GLY A 206 -8.26 6.28 -26.24
N THR A 207 -8.22 5.76 -27.46
CA THR A 207 -7.87 4.36 -27.73
C THR A 207 -6.36 4.17 -27.65
N ARG A 208 -5.93 2.99 -27.22
CA ARG A 208 -4.52 2.61 -27.32
C ARG A 208 -4.16 2.46 -28.81
N PRO A 209 -3.08 3.09 -29.30
CA PRO A 209 -2.58 2.87 -30.66
C PRO A 209 -2.33 1.39 -30.95
N LEU A 210 -2.67 0.94 -32.16
CA LEU A 210 -2.62 -0.48 -32.56
C LEU A 210 -1.20 -1.04 -32.70
N ASP A 211 -0.21 -0.15 -32.88
CA ASP A 211 1.21 -0.47 -32.99
C ASP A 211 1.91 -0.63 -31.63
N LEU A 212 1.25 -0.28 -30.53
CA LEU A 212 1.76 -0.52 -29.20
C LEU A 212 1.42 -1.94 -28.72
N PRO A 213 2.31 -2.58 -27.93
CA PRO A 213 2.03 -3.87 -27.34
C PRO A 213 0.85 -3.77 -26.37
N ARG A 214 0.32 -4.92 -25.99
CA ARG A 214 -0.77 -5.01 -25.00
C ARG A 214 -0.38 -4.24 -23.73
N ARG A 215 -1.30 -3.42 -23.26
CA ARG A 215 -1.20 -2.76 -21.95
C ARG A 215 -1.64 -3.74 -20.87
N PHE A 216 -0.79 -3.95 -19.89
CA PHE A 216 -1.11 -4.55 -18.60
C PHE A 216 -1.34 -3.42 -17.60
N HIS A 217 -2.56 -3.35 -17.07
CA HIS A 217 -2.90 -2.38 -16.05
C HIS A 217 -3.61 -3.06 -14.90
N ILE A 218 -3.31 -2.62 -13.68
CA ILE A 218 -3.82 -3.24 -12.47
C ILE A 218 -4.03 -2.21 -11.36
N PRO A 219 -5.28 -1.89 -11.03
CA PRO A 219 -5.59 -1.10 -9.85
C PRO A 219 -5.85 -2.01 -8.65
N TYR A 220 -4.99 -1.91 -7.63
CA TYR A 220 -5.24 -2.41 -6.28
C TYR A 220 -5.99 -1.35 -5.50
N TYR A 221 -7.14 -1.73 -4.94
CA TYR A 221 -7.93 -0.92 -4.05
C TYR A 221 -7.80 -1.45 -2.64
N ALA A 222 -7.65 -0.55 -1.68
CA ALA A 222 -7.59 -0.89 -0.26
C ALA A 222 -8.87 -1.55 0.28
N THR A 223 -10.00 -1.34 -0.39
CA THR A 223 -11.31 -1.84 0.02
C THR A 223 -12.23 -2.14 -1.18
N LEU A 224 -13.36 -2.80 -0.94
CA LEU A 224 -14.37 -3.07 -1.95
C LEU A 224 -15.16 -1.81 -2.33
N SER A 225 -15.87 -1.86 -3.45
CA SER A 225 -16.78 -0.78 -3.82
C SER A 225 -17.89 -0.62 -2.77
N GLY A 226 -18.12 0.61 -2.30
CA GLY A 226 -19.06 0.93 -1.23
C GLY A 226 -18.45 0.95 0.17
N ASP A 227 -17.25 0.41 0.35
CA ASP A 227 -16.64 0.22 1.68
C ASP A 227 -15.61 1.29 2.06
N ARG A 228 -15.18 1.24 3.31
CA ARG A 228 -14.21 2.17 3.91
C ARG A 228 -12.79 1.58 3.94
N SER A 229 -11.79 2.46 3.89
CA SER A 229 -10.39 2.14 4.23
C SER A 229 -10.06 2.65 5.64
N HIS A 230 -9.19 1.93 6.34
CA HIS A 230 -8.91 2.10 7.76
C HIS A 230 -7.40 2.21 8.03
N ALA A 231 -7.10 2.93 9.11
CA ALA A 231 -5.74 3.13 9.59
C ALA A 231 -5.72 3.31 11.11
N ARG A 232 -4.57 3.03 11.72
CA ARG A 232 -4.29 3.36 13.12
C ARG A 232 -3.85 4.84 13.19
N PRO A 233 -4.42 5.68 14.10
CA PRO A 233 -4.06 7.09 14.16
C PRO A 233 -2.56 7.31 14.31
N GLY A 234 -1.99 8.19 13.47
CA GLY A 234 -0.56 8.54 13.52
C GLY A 234 0.38 7.44 13.04
N GLN A 235 -0.15 6.38 12.41
CA GLN A 235 0.65 5.29 11.83
C GLN A 235 0.39 5.19 10.33
N VAL A 236 1.19 4.38 9.65
CA VAL A 236 0.91 3.94 8.27
C VAL A 236 -0.49 3.30 8.22
N SER A 237 -1.21 3.49 7.12
CA SER A 237 -2.50 2.85 6.88
C SER A 237 -2.37 1.35 6.76
N LEU A 238 -3.41 0.61 7.15
CA LEU A 238 -3.35 -0.86 7.18
C LEU A 238 -3.06 -1.45 5.80
N PHE A 239 -3.65 -0.89 4.75
CA PHE A 239 -3.37 -1.33 3.38
C PHE A 239 -1.92 -1.08 2.97
N THR A 240 -1.36 0.09 3.29
CA THR A 240 0.03 0.41 2.91
C THR A 240 1.02 -0.42 3.71
N GLU A 241 0.77 -0.66 4.99
CA GLU A 241 1.59 -1.55 5.80
C GLU A 241 1.54 -3.00 5.27
N ALA A 242 0.35 -3.50 4.93
CA ALA A 242 0.18 -4.83 4.34
C ALA A 242 0.88 -4.93 2.97
N LEU A 243 0.79 -3.89 2.15
CA LEU A 243 1.48 -3.79 0.86
C LEU A 243 3.00 -3.89 1.02
N LEU A 244 3.58 -3.12 1.95
CA LEU A 244 5.01 -3.13 2.20
C LEU A 244 5.49 -4.47 2.77
N LYS A 245 4.77 -5.05 3.74
CA LYS A 245 5.07 -6.40 4.27
C LYS A 245 4.99 -7.47 3.17
N SER A 246 4.07 -7.29 2.23
CA SER A 246 3.93 -8.17 1.06
C SER A 246 5.15 -8.08 0.15
N PHE A 247 5.61 -6.87 -0.17
CA PHE A 247 6.84 -6.68 -0.95
C PHE A 247 8.09 -7.22 -0.26
N SER A 248 8.19 -7.12 1.06
CA SER A 248 9.34 -7.62 1.83
C SER A 248 9.46 -9.15 1.89
N GLY A 249 8.45 -9.89 1.44
CA GLY A 249 8.58 -11.34 1.31
C GLY A 249 7.28 -12.13 1.32
N ALA A 250 6.21 -11.65 1.96
CA ALA A 250 4.99 -12.44 2.03
C ALA A 250 4.35 -12.69 0.64
N ALA A 251 4.59 -11.81 -0.33
CA ALA A 251 4.14 -12.01 -1.72
C ALA A 251 5.21 -12.58 -2.65
N SER A 252 6.29 -13.16 -2.11
CA SER A 252 7.40 -13.66 -2.93
C SER A 252 7.29 -15.15 -3.25
N ASP A 253 7.82 -15.54 -4.40
CA ASP A 253 8.07 -16.92 -4.82
C ASP A 253 9.42 -17.00 -5.56
N ASP A 254 10.04 -18.18 -5.63
CA ASP A 254 11.37 -18.39 -6.22
C ASP A 254 11.41 -19.47 -7.34
N PRO A 255 10.52 -19.40 -8.35
CA PRO A 255 10.39 -20.48 -9.33
C PRO A 255 11.67 -20.75 -10.14
N GLU A 256 12.54 -19.75 -10.28
CA GLU A 256 13.82 -19.84 -11.01
C GLU A 256 15.03 -19.65 -10.08
N GLY A 257 14.83 -19.70 -8.76
CA GLY A 257 15.87 -19.51 -7.75
C GLY A 257 16.17 -18.06 -7.37
N ASP A 258 15.45 -17.09 -7.95
CA ASP A 258 15.41 -15.71 -7.51
C ASP A 258 14.04 -15.34 -6.92
N TRP A 259 14.04 -14.67 -5.77
CA TRP A 259 12.82 -14.29 -5.07
C TRP A 259 12.14 -13.12 -5.77
N ARG A 260 10.94 -13.35 -6.30
CA ARG A 260 10.15 -12.40 -7.08
C ARG A 260 8.79 -12.18 -6.45
N VAL A 261 8.31 -10.95 -6.49
CA VAL A 261 6.94 -10.58 -6.16
C VAL A 261 6.19 -10.30 -7.45
N ASP A 262 5.18 -11.09 -7.73
CA ASP A 262 4.25 -10.85 -8.84
C ASP A 262 2.94 -10.21 -8.36
N THR A 263 2.17 -9.73 -9.33
CA THR A 263 0.90 -9.04 -9.06
C THR A 263 -0.16 -9.94 -8.39
N SER A 264 -0.17 -11.24 -8.65
CA SER A 264 -1.16 -12.15 -8.10
C SER A 264 -0.88 -12.52 -6.64
N ASP A 265 0.38 -12.81 -6.32
CA ASP A 265 0.80 -13.08 -4.94
C ASP A 265 0.72 -11.83 -4.07
N LEU A 266 0.89 -10.64 -4.65
CA LEU A 266 0.70 -9.38 -3.95
C LEU A 266 -0.72 -9.24 -3.39
N LEU A 267 -1.76 -9.52 -4.18
CA LEU A 267 -3.14 -9.48 -3.71
C LEU A 267 -3.38 -10.50 -2.58
N LYS A 268 -2.88 -11.72 -2.77
CA LYS A 268 -3.04 -12.82 -1.81
C LYS A 268 -2.40 -12.49 -0.46
N ALA A 269 -1.21 -11.91 -0.47
CA ALA A 269 -0.50 -11.50 0.75
C ALA A 269 -1.20 -10.32 1.45
N ILE A 270 -1.64 -9.30 0.70
CA ILE A 270 -2.38 -8.18 1.28
C ILE A 270 -3.69 -8.67 1.92
N ASP A 271 -4.48 -9.48 1.21
CA ASP A 271 -5.73 -10.07 1.76
C ASP A 271 -5.45 -10.90 3.02
N HIS A 272 -4.36 -11.66 3.04
CA HIS A 272 -3.96 -12.40 4.23
C HIS A 272 -3.77 -11.49 5.43
N PHE A 273 -2.95 -10.44 5.32
CA PHE A 273 -2.71 -9.49 6.41
C PHE A 273 -3.99 -8.80 6.86
N MET A 274 -4.82 -8.33 5.92
CA MET A 274 -6.08 -7.67 6.23
C MET A 274 -7.09 -8.56 6.95
N ARG A 275 -6.94 -9.89 6.86
CA ARG A 275 -7.74 -10.87 7.62
C ARG A 275 -7.15 -11.25 8.99
N GLN A 276 -5.90 -10.91 9.29
CA GLN A 276 -5.27 -11.32 10.55
C GLN A 276 -5.63 -10.36 11.69
N PRO A 277 -6.26 -10.82 12.80
CA PRO A 277 -6.58 -9.99 13.96
C PRO A 277 -5.34 -9.29 14.55
N ARG A 278 -4.21 -10.00 14.62
CA ARG A 278 -2.93 -9.43 15.10
C ARG A 278 -2.43 -8.25 14.26
N PHE A 279 -2.80 -8.19 12.99
CA PHE A 279 -2.41 -7.13 12.07
C PHE A 279 -3.47 -6.02 12.00
N ALA A 280 -4.70 -6.37 11.62
CA ALA A 280 -5.79 -5.42 11.36
C ALA A 280 -6.63 -5.07 12.60
N GLY A 281 -6.42 -5.74 13.74
CA GLY A 281 -7.18 -5.51 14.97
C GLY A 281 -8.68 -5.72 14.76
N ALA A 282 -9.49 -4.82 15.32
CA ALA A 282 -10.95 -4.87 15.24
C ALA A 282 -11.53 -4.75 13.81
N VAL A 283 -10.73 -4.34 12.82
CA VAL A 283 -11.16 -4.27 11.41
C VAL A 283 -10.65 -5.44 10.57
N ALA A 284 -10.12 -6.49 11.20
CA ALA A 284 -9.73 -7.71 10.52
C ALA A 284 -10.90 -8.34 9.78
N GLY A 285 -10.72 -8.57 8.47
CA GLY A 285 -11.76 -9.11 7.59
C GLY A 285 -12.90 -8.14 7.26
N VAL A 286 -12.89 -6.90 7.79
CA VAL A 286 -13.86 -5.85 7.46
C VAL A 286 -13.42 -5.08 6.22
N GLN A 287 -12.16 -4.65 6.19
CA GLN A 287 -11.58 -4.01 5.02
C GLN A 287 -11.01 -5.09 4.08
N VAL A 288 -11.65 -5.28 2.93
CA VAL A 288 -11.28 -6.32 1.97
C VAL A 288 -10.59 -5.71 0.75
N PRO A 289 -9.27 -5.93 0.56
CA PRO A 289 -8.57 -5.42 -0.61
C PRO A 289 -9.11 -6.07 -1.89
N SER A 290 -9.10 -5.32 -2.99
CA SER A 290 -9.60 -5.82 -4.27
C SER A 290 -8.74 -5.34 -5.44
N VAL A 291 -8.88 -6.02 -6.57
CA VAL A 291 -8.27 -5.62 -7.85
C VAL A 291 -9.33 -5.54 -8.94
N GLY A 292 -9.11 -4.66 -9.92
CA GLY A 292 -9.92 -4.62 -11.14
C GLY A 292 -9.56 -5.76 -12.10
N GLU A 293 -8.62 -5.50 -13.01
CA GLU A 293 -7.98 -6.53 -13.84
C GLU A 293 -6.73 -7.06 -13.15
N LEU A 294 -6.44 -8.37 -13.27
CA LEU A 294 -5.26 -9.02 -12.67
C LEU A 294 -4.35 -9.67 -13.73
N PRO A 295 -3.69 -8.89 -14.60
CA PRO A 295 -2.58 -9.41 -15.40
C PRO A 295 -1.41 -9.80 -14.49
N VAL A 296 -0.74 -10.92 -14.80
CA VAL A 296 0.38 -11.45 -14.01
C VAL A 296 1.71 -11.01 -14.60
N PHE A 297 2.52 -10.29 -13.81
CA PHE A 297 3.90 -9.92 -14.12
C PHE A 297 4.69 -9.60 -12.84
N VAL A 298 6.01 -9.69 -12.92
CA VAL A 298 6.92 -9.45 -11.78
C VAL A 298 7.08 -7.96 -11.53
N LEU A 299 6.80 -7.51 -10.32
CA LEU A 299 6.92 -6.11 -9.91
C LEU A 299 8.24 -5.78 -9.23
N HIS A 300 8.77 -6.74 -8.48
CA HIS A 300 9.89 -6.54 -7.59
C HIS A 300 10.66 -7.85 -7.42
N GLN A 301 11.97 -7.78 -7.30
CA GLN A 301 12.84 -8.88 -6.90
C GLN A 301 13.48 -8.56 -5.56
N LEU A 302 13.42 -9.50 -4.61
CA LEU A 302 14.07 -9.33 -3.33
C LEU A 302 15.59 -9.50 -3.48
N PRO A 303 16.41 -8.73 -2.74
CA PRO A 303 17.86 -8.88 -2.76
C PRO A 303 18.35 -10.15 -2.01
N GLY A 304 17.45 -10.83 -1.30
CA GLY A 304 17.78 -12.01 -0.48
C GLY A 304 16.52 -12.78 -0.04
N PRO A 305 16.68 -13.74 0.88
CA PRO A 305 15.57 -14.56 1.36
C PRO A 305 14.44 -13.74 1.97
N PRO A 306 13.18 -14.11 1.73
CA PRO A 306 12.02 -13.33 2.16
C PRO A 306 11.82 -13.39 3.66
N VAL A 307 11.21 -12.33 4.20
CA VAL A 307 10.64 -12.33 5.54
C VAL A 307 9.16 -12.69 5.46
N VAL A 308 8.74 -13.67 6.25
CA VAL A 308 7.44 -14.31 6.18
C VAL A 308 6.76 -14.23 7.55
N PRO A 309 5.47 -13.84 7.61
CA PRO A 309 4.71 -13.89 8.85
C PRO A 309 4.47 -15.34 9.30
N VAL A 310 4.71 -15.59 10.58
CA VAL A 310 4.49 -16.89 11.23
C VAL A 310 3.60 -16.69 12.45
N TYR A 311 2.55 -17.49 12.54
CA TYR A 311 1.60 -17.50 13.65
C TYR A 311 1.75 -18.82 14.41
N VAL A 312 2.22 -18.76 15.64
CA VAL A 312 2.46 -19.94 16.49
C VAL A 312 1.39 -20.00 17.55
N GLY A 313 0.76 -21.17 17.70
CA GLY A 313 -0.27 -21.38 18.72
C GLY A 313 -0.35 -22.85 19.13
N CYS A 314 -0.95 -23.09 20.28
CA CYS A 314 -1.29 -24.39 20.81
C CYS A 314 -2.63 -24.89 20.25
N ASP A 315 -2.85 -26.20 20.35
CA ASP A 315 -4.17 -26.82 20.21
C ASP A 315 -4.46 -27.63 21.49
N PRO A 316 -5.49 -27.26 22.30
CA PRO A 316 -6.47 -26.19 22.08
C PRO A 316 -5.87 -24.77 22.21
N ALA A 317 -6.56 -23.75 21.66
CA ALA A 317 -6.05 -22.37 21.61
C ALA A 317 -6.00 -21.66 22.99
N GLU A 318 -6.83 -22.08 23.94
CA GLU A 318 -6.83 -21.59 25.34
C GLU A 318 -5.45 -21.72 26.01
N ASP A 319 -4.68 -22.74 25.62
CA ASP A 319 -3.32 -22.99 26.10
C ASP A 319 -2.34 -21.85 25.71
N ASN A 320 -2.68 -21.01 24.71
CA ASN A 320 -1.86 -19.87 24.32
C ASN A 320 -1.69 -18.85 25.45
N ALA A 321 -2.64 -18.78 26.39
CA ALA A 321 -2.65 -17.82 27.48
C ALA A 321 -1.56 -18.11 28.54
N GLU A 322 -1.17 -19.38 28.67
CA GLU A 322 -0.21 -19.85 29.68
C GLU A 322 1.12 -20.31 29.06
N ALA A 323 1.16 -20.48 27.74
CA ALA A 323 2.33 -20.98 27.04
C ALA A 323 3.49 -19.96 26.97
N GLU A 324 4.67 -20.41 27.38
CA GLU A 324 5.94 -19.87 26.94
C GLU A 324 6.27 -20.42 25.54
N PHE A 325 6.50 -19.55 24.56
CA PHE A 325 6.87 -19.98 23.21
C PHE A 325 8.34 -19.71 22.92
N VAL A 326 9.01 -20.67 22.30
CA VAL A 326 10.39 -20.56 21.84
C VAL A 326 10.48 -20.93 20.38
N CYS A 327 11.22 -20.14 19.60
CA CYS A 327 11.55 -20.40 18.20
C CYS A 327 13.06 -20.58 18.07
N ARG A 328 13.48 -21.71 17.47
CA ARG A 328 14.90 -22.03 17.23
C ARG A 328 15.19 -22.20 15.75
N GLU A 329 16.42 -21.89 15.38
CA GLU A 329 17.00 -22.10 14.05
C GLU A 329 18.37 -22.74 14.27
N ASP A 330 18.63 -23.88 13.62
CA ASP A 330 19.85 -24.68 13.83
C ASP A 330 20.14 -25.00 15.30
N GLY A 331 19.07 -25.25 16.09
CA GLY A 331 19.15 -25.52 17.52
C GLY A 331 19.44 -24.32 18.41
N LEU A 332 19.63 -23.11 17.85
CA LEU A 332 19.84 -21.88 18.59
C LEU A 332 18.52 -21.13 18.78
N GLU A 333 18.26 -20.68 20.01
CA GLU A 333 17.13 -19.81 20.31
C GLU A 333 17.27 -18.47 19.56
N ARG A 334 16.23 -18.14 18.78
CA ARG A 334 16.14 -16.90 18.01
C ARG A 334 15.17 -15.92 18.64
N LEU A 335 13.99 -16.41 19.00
CA LEU A 335 12.90 -15.62 19.57
C LEU A 335 12.26 -16.40 20.70
N HIS A 336 11.75 -15.66 21.67
CA HIS A 336 11.09 -16.19 22.85
C HIS A 336 9.99 -15.21 23.27
N ARG A 337 8.79 -15.74 23.55
CA ARG A 337 7.70 -15.05 24.25
C ARG A 337 7.47 -15.69 25.61
N ALA A 338 7.69 -14.95 26.69
CA ALA A 338 7.40 -15.43 28.03
C ALA A 338 5.88 -15.59 28.23
N ALA A 339 5.46 -16.47 29.13
CA ALA A 339 4.03 -16.67 29.43
C ALA A 339 3.31 -15.38 29.90
N GLY A 340 4.03 -14.47 30.56
CA GLY A 340 3.50 -13.18 30.99
C GLY A 340 3.37 -12.12 29.90
N ASP A 341 4.00 -12.33 28.73
CA ASP A 341 3.99 -11.38 27.60
C ASP A 341 2.81 -11.66 26.64
N VAL A 342 1.68 -12.05 27.23
CA VAL A 342 0.43 -12.33 26.52
C VAL A 342 -0.34 -11.04 26.24
N ASP A 343 -1.12 -11.04 25.15
CA ASP A 343 -2.03 -9.94 24.86
C ASP A 343 -3.20 -9.97 25.85
N GLY A 344 -3.31 -8.95 26.69
CA GLY A 344 -4.35 -8.87 27.71
C GLY A 344 -5.77 -8.69 27.14
N GLU A 345 -5.90 -8.21 25.90
CA GLU A 345 -7.21 -8.08 25.24
C GLU A 345 -7.65 -9.38 24.56
N ASP A 346 -6.69 -10.23 24.16
CA ASP A 346 -6.94 -11.51 23.51
C ASP A 346 -5.88 -12.55 23.95
N PRO A 347 -6.03 -13.15 25.13
CA PRO A 347 -5.00 -14.04 25.68
C PRO A 347 -4.85 -15.36 24.93
N GLU A 348 -5.85 -15.75 24.16
CA GLU A 348 -5.84 -16.97 23.34
C GLU A 348 -5.17 -16.74 21.97
N SER A 349 -4.72 -15.52 21.68
CA SER A 349 -4.17 -15.17 20.38
C SER A 349 -2.81 -15.82 20.10
N GLU A 350 -2.64 -16.22 18.84
CA GLU A 350 -1.39 -16.77 18.33
C GLU A 350 -0.22 -15.80 18.57
N TRP A 351 0.97 -16.34 18.85
CA TRP A 351 2.21 -15.58 18.83
C TRP A 351 2.60 -15.29 17.38
N ALA A 352 2.43 -14.04 16.97
CA ALA A 352 2.75 -13.57 15.62
C ALA A 352 4.18 -13.02 15.57
N ILE A 353 5.01 -13.60 14.72
CA ILE A 353 6.41 -13.24 14.50
C ILE A 353 6.73 -13.17 13.02
N GLU A 354 7.86 -12.54 12.68
CA GLU A 354 8.37 -12.46 11.32
C GLU A 354 9.70 -13.19 11.25
N LEU A 355 9.77 -14.21 10.39
CA LEU A 355 10.95 -15.07 10.23
C LEU A 355 11.42 -15.05 8.78
N ARG A 356 12.73 -15.22 8.58
CA ARG A 356 13.26 -15.41 7.22
C ARG A 356 12.84 -16.78 6.70
N PHE A 357 12.93 -16.97 5.39
CA PHE A 357 12.87 -18.31 4.80
C PHE A 357 13.93 -19.23 5.44
N GLY A 358 13.51 -20.41 5.90
CA GLY A 358 14.37 -21.37 6.57
C GLY A 358 13.61 -22.45 7.34
N ASP A 359 14.34 -23.37 7.97
CA ASP A 359 13.79 -24.42 8.82
C ASP A 359 13.87 -24.01 10.29
N TYR A 360 12.76 -24.12 11.01
CA TYR A 360 12.64 -23.68 12.40
C TYR A 360 11.99 -24.75 13.27
N ASP A 361 12.43 -24.81 14.52
CA ASP A 361 11.79 -25.59 15.58
C ASP A 361 11.01 -24.67 16.50
N PHE A 362 9.71 -24.94 16.62
CA PHE A 362 8.82 -24.22 17.53
C PHE A 362 8.52 -25.07 18.75
N GLU A 363 8.49 -24.44 19.91
CA GLU A 363 8.22 -25.07 21.20
C GLU A 363 7.21 -24.25 22.00
N ALA A 364 6.29 -24.93 22.66
CA ALA A 364 5.40 -24.37 23.69
C ALA A 364 5.63 -25.10 25.01
N ARG A 365 5.81 -24.36 26.10
CA ARG A 365 5.91 -24.89 27.46
C ARG A 365 4.75 -24.38 28.29
N LEU A 366 3.94 -25.29 28.83
CA LEU A 366 2.84 -25.00 29.76
C LEU A 366 3.15 -25.45 31.21
N GLY A 367 4.39 -25.87 31.44
CA GLY A 367 4.89 -26.40 32.70
C GLY A 367 5.95 -27.48 32.45
N ASP A 368 6.54 -28.02 33.51
CA ASP A 368 7.67 -28.96 33.41
C ASP A 368 7.35 -30.26 32.65
N GLN A 369 6.07 -30.62 32.52
CA GLN A 369 5.62 -31.88 31.92
C GLN A 369 4.86 -31.72 30.60
N ASP A 370 4.50 -30.50 30.19
CA ASP A 370 3.79 -30.23 28.94
C ASP A 370 4.66 -29.34 28.04
N VAL A 371 5.48 -30.02 27.23
CA VAL A 371 6.36 -29.41 26.24
C VAL A 371 5.97 -29.96 24.87
N ARG A 372 5.52 -29.07 23.99
CA ARG A 372 5.05 -29.41 22.64
C ARG A 372 6.02 -28.82 21.63
N THR A 373 6.40 -29.60 20.62
CA THR A 373 7.38 -29.17 19.62
C THR A 373 6.93 -29.47 18.21
N LYS A 374 7.36 -28.64 17.25
CA LYS A 374 7.11 -28.87 15.83
C LYS A 374 8.17 -28.17 14.96
N SER A 375 8.79 -28.95 14.08
CA SER A 375 9.70 -28.44 13.06
C SER A 375 8.93 -28.05 11.78
N VAL A 376 9.18 -26.86 11.25
CA VAL A 376 8.49 -26.34 10.06
C VAL A 376 9.44 -25.52 9.19
N THR A 377 9.38 -25.77 7.88
CA THR A 377 9.97 -24.87 6.88
C THR A 377 9.10 -23.63 6.70
N VAL A 378 9.64 -22.47 7.06
CA VAL A 378 9.06 -21.16 6.83
C VAL A 378 9.30 -20.74 5.38
N ARG A 379 8.20 -20.51 4.66
CA ARG A 379 8.20 -19.97 3.29
C ARG A 379 6.90 -19.19 3.05
N PRO A 380 6.88 -18.26 2.07
CA PRO A 380 5.68 -17.49 1.72
C PRO A 380 4.42 -18.36 1.46
N VAL A 381 3.22 -17.81 1.56
CA VAL A 381 2.87 -16.42 1.93
C VAL A 381 2.96 -16.17 3.44
N PHE A 382 2.64 -17.19 4.23
CA PHE A 382 2.66 -17.17 5.69
C PHE A 382 2.79 -18.59 6.22
N ARG A 383 3.10 -18.77 7.51
CA ARG A 383 2.98 -20.06 8.18
C ARG A 383 2.13 -19.97 9.43
N ARG A 384 1.33 -21.01 9.67
CA ARG A 384 0.60 -21.20 10.92
C ARG A 384 1.05 -22.50 11.55
N VAL A 385 1.63 -22.42 12.74
CA VAL A 385 2.21 -23.54 13.48
C VAL A 385 1.30 -23.85 14.64
N LYS A 386 0.60 -24.99 14.54
CA LYS A 386 -0.18 -25.54 15.65
C LYS A 386 0.64 -26.59 16.42
N LEU A 387 0.81 -26.36 17.71
CA LEU A 387 1.53 -27.20 18.67
C LEU A 387 0.51 -28.04 19.46
N GLU A 388 0.37 -29.28 19.04
CA GLU A 388 -0.58 -30.26 19.58
C GLU A 388 0.07 -31.05 20.73
N LYS A 389 -0.77 -31.61 21.60
CA LYS A 389 -0.29 -32.56 22.63
C LYS A 389 0.28 -33.81 21.92
N PRO A 390 1.41 -34.35 22.42
CA PRO A 390 2.03 -35.54 21.83
C PRO A 390 1.16 -36.80 21.87
#